data_AF-N6TSZ2-F1
#
_entry.id   AF-N6TSZ2-F1
#
_cell.length_a   1.000
_cell.length_b   1.000
_cell.length_c   1.000
_cell.angle_alpha   90.00
_cell.angle_beta   90.00
_cell.angle_gamma   90.00
#
_symmetry.space_group_name_H-M   'P 1'
#
loop_
_entity.id
_entity.type
_entity.pdbx_description
1 polymer ?
#
loop_
_entity_poly.entity_id
_entity_poly.type
_entity_poly.pdbx_seq_one_letter_code
_entity_poly.pdbx_strand_id
1 'polypeptide(L)'
;MPEGAFVLPPRDDAAEYDESSDVHNVEHDPKHVVWRKSNKAFIKLLVVPNANLQANQDVVCGFSMEHIYTNILVATMENKQPQKSHHRVRIFFNLGKIT
;
A
#
# COMPACT_ATOMS: atom_id res chain seq x y z
N MET A 1 4.66 13.45 6.13
CA MET A 1 3.91 12.17 6.07
C MET A 1 4.88 11.07 5.66
N PRO A 2 4.62 9.78 5.94
CA PRO A 2 5.48 8.72 5.39
C PRO A 2 5.52 8.87 3.85
N GLU A 3 6.72 8.94 3.30
CA GLU A 3 6.97 9.04 1.87
C GLU A 3 7.51 7.71 1.40
N GLY A 4 6.89 7.15 0.37
CA GLY A 4 7.29 5.87 -0.20
C GLY A 4 6.31 5.43 -1.28
N ALA A 5 6.85 4.76 -2.29
CA ALA A 5 6.07 4.15 -3.36
C ALA A 5 6.47 2.68 -3.48
N PHE A 6 5.49 1.81 -3.72
CA PHE A 6 5.74 0.41 -4.02
C PHE A 6 4.72 -0.06 -5.06
N VAL A 7 5.12 -1.07 -5.82
CA VAL A 7 4.27 -1.71 -6.82
C VAL A 7 3.97 -3.12 -6.34
N LEU A 8 2.72 -3.53 -6.45
CA LEU A 8 2.30 -4.92 -6.23
C LEU A 8 2.12 -5.59 -7.58
N PRO A 9 2.54 -6.86 -7.72
CA PRO A 9 2.22 -7.62 -8.92
C PRO A 9 0.69 -7.78 -9.04
N PRO A 10 0.18 -8.04 -10.27
CA PRO A 10 -1.21 -8.40 -10.48
C PRO A 10 -1.62 -9.57 -9.58
N ARG A 11 -2.91 -9.61 -9.21
CA ARG A 11 -3.47 -10.75 -8.51
C ARG A 11 -3.42 -11.97 -9.44
N ASP A 12 -2.68 -12.99 -9.01
CA ASP A 12 -2.69 -14.30 -9.65
C ASP A 12 -3.40 -15.29 -8.73
N ASP A 13 -4.63 -15.66 -9.09
CA ASP A 13 -5.46 -16.58 -8.32
C ASP A 13 -4.93 -18.03 -8.37
N ALA A 14 -4.03 -18.35 -9.31
CA ALA A 14 -3.37 -19.66 -9.38
C ALA A 14 -2.11 -19.74 -8.49
N ALA A 15 -1.55 -18.59 -8.06
CA ALA A 15 -0.31 -18.53 -7.28
C ALA A 15 -0.43 -19.00 -5.83
N GLU A 16 -1.63 -19.24 -5.29
CA GLU A 16 -1.79 -19.85 -3.96
C GLU A 16 -1.46 -21.36 -3.94
N TYR A 17 -1.35 -21.98 -5.12
CA TYR A 17 -1.04 -23.41 -5.30
C TYR A 17 0.42 -23.66 -5.70
N ASP A 18 1.18 -22.61 -5.98
CA ASP A 18 2.59 -22.72 -6.33
C ASP A 18 3.42 -22.45 -5.06
N GLU A 19 3.94 -23.52 -4.44
CA GLU A 19 4.89 -23.44 -3.31
C GLU A 19 6.27 -22.93 -3.75
N SER A 20 6.45 -22.51 -5.00
CA SER A 20 7.69 -21.85 -5.41
C SER A 20 7.76 -20.45 -4.81
N SER A 21 8.78 -20.29 -3.98
CA SER A 21 9.14 -19.08 -3.24
C SER A 21 9.68 -18.01 -4.18
N ASP A 22 8.87 -17.50 -5.11
CA ASP A 22 9.27 -16.41 -5.98
C ASP A 22 9.16 -15.09 -5.23
N VAL A 23 10.24 -14.82 -4.49
CA VAL A 23 10.65 -13.49 -4.07
C VAL A 23 10.91 -12.71 -5.35
N HIS A 24 9.85 -12.15 -5.95
CA HIS A 24 10.00 -11.23 -7.06
C HIS A 24 10.84 -10.04 -6.58
N ASN A 25 12.12 -10.06 -6.97
CA ASN A 25 13.10 -9.00 -6.78
C ASN A 25 12.69 -7.79 -7.62
N VAL A 26 11.64 -7.10 -7.20
CA VAL A 26 11.34 -5.75 -7.64
C VAL A 26 11.92 -4.84 -6.58
N GLU A 27 13.13 -4.35 -6.88
CA GLU A 27 13.74 -3.19 -6.23
C GLU A 27 12.66 -2.13 -6.06
N HIS A 28 12.19 -1.85 -4.83
CA HIS A 28 11.55 -0.58 -4.47
C HIS A 28 11.48 -0.43 -2.95
N ASP A 29 12.13 0.67 -2.54
CA ASP A 29 12.32 1.31 -1.23
C ASP A 29 11.95 0.48 0.03
N PRO A 30 12.96 -0.08 0.74
CA PRO A 30 12.78 -0.89 1.95
C PRO A 30 12.35 -0.09 3.18
N LYS A 31 12.22 1.24 3.09
CA LYS A 31 12.03 2.10 4.27
C LYS A 31 10.79 1.75 5.09
N HIS A 32 9.71 1.36 4.42
CA HIS A 32 8.42 1.08 5.07
C HIS A 32 7.87 -0.32 4.78
N VAL A 33 8.31 -1.01 3.72
CA VAL A 33 7.82 -2.34 3.36
C VAL A 33 8.65 -3.41 4.08
N VAL A 34 8.00 -4.20 4.92
CA VAL A 34 8.67 -5.26 5.71
C VAL A 34 8.73 -6.58 4.95
N TRP A 35 7.63 -6.95 4.26
CA TRP A 35 7.59 -8.13 3.40
C TRP A 35 6.54 -7.96 2.30
N ARG A 36 6.69 -8.73 1.23
CA ARG A 36 5.73 -8.87 0.13
C ARG A 36 5.52 -10.35 -0.18
N LYS A 37 4.29 -10.74 -0.49
CA LYS A 37 3.95 -12.08 -0.98
C LYS A 37 2.81 -11.93 -1.98
N SER A 38 3.04 -12.31 -3.24
CA SER A 38 2.07 -12.11 -4.34
C SER A 38 1.60 -10.65 -4.36
N ASN A 39 0.30 -10.39 -4.46
CA ASN A 39 -0.33 -9.08 -4.48
C ASN A 39 -0.55 -8.47 -3.08
N LYS A 40 0.21 -8.89 -2.06
CA LYS A 40 0.10 -8.41 -0.67
C LYS A 40 1.43 -7.82 -0.21
N ALA A 41 1.36 -6.71 0.52
CA ALA A 41 2.51 -6.13 1.21
C ALA A 41 2.16 -5.84 2.66
N PHE A 42 3.16 -5.98 3.52
CA PHE A 42 3.12 -5.50 4.88
C PHE A 42 3.95 -4.23 5.02
N ILE A 43 3.34 -3.19 5.60
CA ILE A 43 3.95 -1.88 5.77
C ILE A 43 4.07 -1.58 7.25
N LYS A 44 5.25 -1.15 7.69
CA LYS A 44 5.50 -0.67 9.06
C LYS A 44 5.58 0.85 9.07
N LEU A 45 4.66 1.47 9.80
CA LEU A 45 4.62 2.91 10.03
C LEU A 45 4.90 3.19 11.51
N LEU A 46 5.84 4.10 11.77
CA LEU A 46 6.07 4.60 13.13
C LEU A 46 5.02 5.69 13.42
N VAL A 47 4.29 5.53 14.52
CA VAL A 47 3.30 6.51 14.98
C VAL A 47 3.78 7.12 16.30
N VAL A 48 3.79 8.44 16.36
CA VAL A 48 4.02 9.20 17.58
C VAL A 48 2.71 9.87 17.97
N PRO A 49 2.07 9.48 19.08
CA PRO A 49 0.85 10.14 19.56
C PRO A 49 1.08 11.62 19.84
N ASN A 50 0.01 12.41 19.79
CA ASN A 50 0.07 13.81 20.18
C ASN A 50 0.42 13.92 21.67
N ALA A 51 1.41 14.74 22.02
CA ALA A 51 1.83 14.94 23.41
C ALA A 51 0.71 15.49 24.32
N ASN A 52 -0.30 16.14 23.74
CA ASN A 52 -1.43 16.71 24.46
C ASN A 52 -2.60 15.71 24.64
N LEU A 53 -2.46 14.48 24.18
CA LEU A 53 -3.51 13.47 24.30
C LEU A 53 -3.62 13.03 25.77
N GLN A 54 -4.83 13.06 26.32
CA GLN A 54 -5.07 12.67 27.71
C GLN A 54 -5.19 11.15 27.86
N ALA A 55 -4.99 10.65 29.08
CA ALA A 55 -5.28 9.25 29.40
C ALA A 55 -6.73 8.90 29.00
N ASN A 56 -6.94 7.68 28.50
CA ASN A 56 -8.22 7.20 27.97
C ASN A 56 -8.74 7.89 26.69
N GLN A 57 -7.96 8.77 26.05
CA GLN A 57 -8.29 9.30 24.72
C GLN A 57 -7.78 8.37 23.61
N ASP A 58 -8.54 8.32 22.51
CA ASP A 58 -8.20 7.52 21.33
C ASP A 58 -7.05 8.13 20.54
N VAL A 59 -6.06 7.31 20.21
CA VAL A 59 -5.00 7.65 19.26
C VAL A 59 -5.52 7.37 17.86
N VAL A 60 -5.91 8.44 17.15
CA VAL A 60 -6.27 8.35 15.73
C VAL A 60 -5.10 8.80 14.87
N CYS A 61 -4.64 7.92 13.97
CA CYS A 61 -3.62 8.28 12.98
C CYS A 61 -4.23 8.26 11.58
N GLY A 62 -3.67 9.05 10.66
CA GLY A 62 -4.14 9.07 9.28
C GLY A 62 -3.04 9.41 8.29
N PHE A 63 -3.18 8.88 7.07
CA PHE A 63 -2.31 9.21 5.95
C PHE A 63 -3.11 9.22 4.63
N SER A 64 -2.54 9.84 3.60
CA SER A 64 -3.08 9.78 2.25
C SER A 64 -2.34 8.71 1.44
N MET A 65 -3.08 7.83 0.79
CA MET A 65 -2.55 6.87 -0.18
C MET A 65 -2.92 7.32 -1.59
N GLU A 66 -1.95 7.28 -2.50
CA GLU A 66 -2.21 7.41 -3.93
C GLU A 66 -2.12 6.02 -4.58
N HIS A 67 -3.20 5.61 -5.25
CA HIS A 67 -3.23 4.40 -6.06
C HIS A 67 -3.33 4.80 -7.53
N ILE A 68 -2.34 4.41 -8.31
CA ILE A 68 -2.31 4.68 -9.76
C ILE A 68 -2.76 3.41 -10.48
N TYR A 69 -3.95 3.46 -11.05
CA TYR A 69 -4.47 2.41 -11.92
C TYR A 69 -4.06 2.68 -13.37
N THR A 70 -3.50 1.69 -14.06
CA THR A 70 -3.18 1.79 -15.49
C THR A 70 -4.08 0.82 -16.27
N ASN A 71 -4.97 1.36 -17.10
CA ASN A 71 -5.80 0.55 -17.99
C ASN A 71 -5.06 0.25 -19.30
N ILE A 72 -4.72 -1.02 -19.51
CA ILE A 72 -4.02 -1.50 -20.72
C ILE A 72 -4.96 -1.92 -21.86
N LEU A 73 -6.26 -2.15 -21.58
CA LEU A 73 -7.22 -2.64 -22.59
C LEU A 73 -7.44 -1.62 -23.71
N VAL A 74 -7.43 -0.34 -23.37
CA VAL A 74 -7.57 0.79 -24.33
C VAL A 74 -6.37 0.85 -25.28
N ALA A 75 -5.18 0.43 -24.82
CA ALA A 75 -4.00 0.38 -25.67
C ALA A 75 -4.06 -0.77 -26.68
N THR A 76 -4.56 -1.93 -26.26
CA THR A 76 -4.67 -3.12 -27.12
C THR A 76 -5.82 -3.06 -28.13
N MET A 77 -6.93 -2.41 -27.79
CA MET A 77 -8.12 -2.38 -28.67
C MET A 77 -8.19 -1.14 -29.56
N GLU A 78 -7.66 0.00 -29.12
CA GLU A 78 -7.83 1.29 -29.83
C GLU A 78 -6.50 1.90 -30.31
N ASN A 79 -5.36 1.21 -30.17
CA ASN A 79 -4.01 1.74 -30.45
C ASN A 79 -3.73 3.10 -29.75
N LYS A 80 -4.38 3.35 -28.62
CA LYS A 80 -4.18 4.57 -27.82
C LYS A 80 -3.13 4.33 -26.73
N GLN A 81 -2.61 5.41 -26.15
CA GLN A 81 -1.73 5.27 -24.99
C GLN A 81 -2.50 4.71 -23.78
N PRO A 82 -1.86 3.88 -22.93
CA PRO A 82 -2.47 3.38 -21.70
C PRO A 82 -2.99 4.54 -20.85
N GLN A 83 -4.24 4.45 -20.43
CA GLN A 83 -4.86 5.49 -19.61
C GLN A 83 -4.48 5.26 -18.14
N LYS A 84 -3.88 6.27 -17.50
CA LYS A 84 -3.59 6.28 -16.07
C LYS A 84 -4.66 7.06 -15.31
N SER A 85 -5.16 6.46 -14.24
CA SER A 85 -6.12 7.07 -13.31
C SER A 85 -5.50 7.13 -11.92
N HIS A 86 -5.42 8.33 -11.36
CA HIS A 86 -4.87 8.58 -10.02
C HIS A 86 -6.01 8.61 -9.01
N HIS A 87 -5.99 7.71 -8.03
CA HIS A 87 -6.96 7.67 -6.94
C HIS A 87 -6.27 8.07 -5.63
N ARG A 88 -6.67 9.19 -5.05
CA ARG A 88 -6.16 9.64 -3.74
C ARG A 88 -7.17 9.31 -2.64
N VAL A 89 -6.76 8.46 -1.71
CA VAL A 89 -7.59 7.98 -0.60
C VAL A 89 -7.02 8.48 0.71
N ARG A 90 -7.88 9.00 1.60
CA ARG A 90 -7.51 9.32 2.99
C ARG A 90 -7.88 8.15 3.87
N ILE A 91 -6.91 7.61 4.60
CA ILE A 91 -7.09 6.47 5.49
C ILE A 91 -6.88 6.94 6.92
N PHE A 92 -7.76 6.54 7.83
CA PHE A 92 -7.69 6.82 9.25
C PHE A 92 -7.76 5.50 10.03
N PHE A 93 -6.88 5.33 11.01
CA PHE A 93 -6.87 4.19 11.92
C PHE A 93 -7.13 4.68 13.34
N ASN A 94 -7.99 3.96 14.06
CA ASN A 94 -8.07 4.06 15.51
C ASN A 94 -7.09 3.03 16.09
N LEU A 95 -6.05 3.48 16.80
CA LEU A 95 -5.01 2.65 17.40
C LEU A 95 -5.31 2.28 18.86
N GLY A 96 -6.51 2.58 19.35
CA GLY A 96 -6.92 2.40 20.74
C GLY A 96 -6.54 3.59 21.61
N LYS A 97 -6.53 3.38 22.93
CA LYS A 97 -6.36 4.45 23.93
C LYS A 97 -4.94 4.47 24.50
N ILE A 98 -4.46 5.67 24.84
CA ILE A 98 -3.26 5.78 25.69
C ILE A 98 -3.62 5.27 27.08
N THR A 99 -2.85 4.28 27.54
CA THR A 99 -2.93 3.66 28.87
C THR A 99 -1.95 4.32 29.82
#